data_AF-A0A954EF77-F1
#
_entry.id   AF-A0A954EF77-F1
#
_cell.length_a   1.000
_cell.length_b   1.000
_cell.length_c   1.000
_cell.angle_alpha   90.00
_cell.angle_beta   90.00
_cell.angle_gamma   90.00
#
_symmetry.space_group_name_H-M   'P 1'
#
loop_
_entity.id
_entity.type
_entity.pdbx_description
1 polymer ?
#
loop_
_entity_poly.entity_id
_entity_poly.type
_entity_poly.pdbx_seq_one_letter_code
_entity_poly.pdbx_strand_id
1 'polypeptide(L)'
;WLSLRFNVALALLITYLLMAALFESWLYPLVIIMSVPLGAVGGVLGLAILNLFVFQALDTLTMLGFVILIGTVVNNPILIVHHSLELMRETGLGHREAILESVRTRIRPIFMTTTTTVLGLLPLVLFPGAGSELYRGLGSVVLGGLVVSTLFTLVLVPVLFSVALEMKQGLARLIWGKPHSTQSDIGREKVLVT
;
A
#
# COMPACT_ATOMS: atom_id res chain seq x y z
N TRP A 1 -8.55 -25.91 4.84
CA TRP A 1 -8.66 -25.06 3.63
C TRP A 1 -9.85 -24.10 3.66
N LEU A 2 -11.10 -24.55 3.84
CA LEU A 2 -12.26 -23.65 3.87
C LEU A 2 -12.17 -22.59 4.98
N SER A 3 -11.84 -23.00 6.21
CA SER A 3 -11.67 -22.10 7.35
C SER A 3 -10.53 -21.09 7.15
N LEU A 4 -9.47 -21.47 6.43
CA LEU A 4 -8.35 -20.56 6.15
C LEU A 4 -8.72 -19.50 5.10
N ARG A 5 -9.46 -19.89 4.05
CA ARG A 5 -10.00 -18.92 3.07
C ARG A 5 -10.92 -17.92 3.76
N PHE A 6 -11.75 -18.40 4.69
CA PHE A 6 -12.58 -17.54 5.52
C PHE A 6 -11.75 -16.59 6.39
N ASN A 7 -10.68 -17.05 7.03
CA ASN A 7 -9.79 -16.20 7.84
C ASN A 7 -9.11 -15.10 7.00
N VAL A 8 -8.64 -15.42 5.79
CA VAL A 8 -8.04 -14.44 4.88
C VAL A 8 -9.09 -13.41 4.42
N ALA A 9 -10.29 -13.86 4.06
CA ALA A 9 -11.40 -12.97 3.70
C ALA A 9 -11.82 -12.07 4.88
N LEU A 10 -11.88 -12.63 6.09
CA LEU A 10 -12.18 -11.89 7.31
C LEU A 10 -11.08 -10.86 7.63
N ALA A 11 -9.80 -11.23 7.48
CA ALA A 11 -8.69 -10.31 7.66
C ALA A 11 -8.79 -9.13 6.67
N LEU A 12 -9.04 -9.41 5.39
CA LEU A 12 -9.28 -8.38 4.36
C LEU A 12 -10.46 -7.47 4.75
N LEU A 13 -11.57 -8.05 5.20
CA LEU A 13 -12.75 -7.30 5.61
C LEU A 13 -12.47 -6.40 6.81
N ILE A 14 -11.81 -6.93 7.85
CA ILE A 14 -11.45 -6.16 9.04
C ILE A 14 -10.49 -5.04 8.68
N THR A 15 -9.45 -5.31 7.88
CA THR A 15 -8.54 -4.27 7.38
C THR A 15 -9.31 -3.21 6.61
N TYR A 16 -10.24 -3.57 5.73
CA TYR A 16 -11.08 -2.60 5.01
C TYR A 16 -11.88 -1.70 5.94
N LEU A 17 -12.57 -2.29 6.92
CA LEU A 17 -13.43 -1.55 7.85
C LEU A 17 -12.60 -0.62 8.74
N LEU A 18 -11.43 -1.08 9.22
CA LEU A 18 -10.50 -0.25 9.97
C LEU A 18 -10.03 0.95 9.13
N MET A 19 -9.72 0.72 7.86
CA MET A 19 -9.32 1.79 6.95
C MET A 19 -10.45 2.76 6.65
N ALA A 20 -11.68 2.27 6.47
CA ALA A 20 -12.85 3.11 6.26
C ALA A 20 -13.15 3.98 7.48
N ALA A 21 -12.97 3.44 8.69
CA ALA A 21 -13.07 4.20 9.92
C ALA A 21 -11.95 5.23 10.06
N LEU A 22 -10.71 4.88 9.70
CA LEU A 22 -9.55 5.78 9.78
C LEU A 22 -9.70 7.00 8.86
N PHE A 23 -10.14 6.76 7.62
CA PHE A 23 -10.23 7.80 6.59
C PHE A 23 -11.60 8.49 6.52
N GLU A 24 -12.57 8.03 7.32
CA GLU A 24 -13.96 8.49 7.30
C GLU A 24 -14.55 8.51 5.87
N SER A 25 -14.10 7.56 5.03
CA SER A 25 -14.43 7.51 3.61
C SER A 25 -14.31 6.09 3.09
N TRP A 26 -15.21 5.72 2.18
CA TRP A 26 -15.23 4.40 1.54
C TRP A 26 -14.34 4.33 0.28
N LEU A 27 -14.01 5.48 -0.32
CA LEU A 27 -13.24 5.54 -1.57
C LEU A 27 -11.73 5.35 -1.33
N TYR A 28 -11.17 6.00 -0.32
CA TYR A 28 -9.72 5.92 -0.05
C TYR A 28 -9.25 4.52 0.37
N PRO A 29 -9.95 3.79 1.25
CA PRO A 29 -9.62 2.40 1.59
C PRO A 29 -9.64 1.46 0.38
N LEU A 30 -10.54 1.69 -0.57
CA LEU A 30 -10.64 0.87 -1.77
C LEU A 30 -9.34 0.94 -2.59
N VAL A 31 -8.79 2.16 -2.78
CA VAL A 31 -7.51 2.37 -3.46
C VAL A 31 -6.37 1.61 -2.76
N ILE A 32 -6.38 1.59 -1.44
CA ILE A 32 -5.36 0.93 -0.63
C ILE A 32 -5.45 -0.59 -0.76
N ILE A 33 -6.65 -1.16 -0.69
CA ILE A 33 -6.84 -2.62 -0.80
C ILE A 33 -6.46 -3.16 -2.18
N MET A 34 -6.52 -2.34 -3.24
CA MET A 34 -6.04 -2.76 -4.56
C MET A 34 -4.56 -3.14 -4.60
N SER A 35 -3.76 -2.72 -3.61
CA SER A 35 -2.36 -3.16 -3.47
C SER A 35 -2.22 -4.59 -2.92
N VAL A 36 -3.21 -5.10 -2.19
CA VAL A 36 -3.13 -6.40 -1.51
C VAL A 36 -3.05 -7.57 -2.49
N PRO A 37 -3.86 -7.64 -3.57
CA PRO A 37 -3.70 -8.68 -4.59
C PRO A 37 -2.30 -8.68 -5.22
N LEU A 38 -1.71 -7.50 -5.46
CA LEU A 38 -0.34 -7.40 -5.98
C LEU A 38 0.68 -7.97 -4.98
N GLY A 39 0.51 -7.66 -3.69
CA GLY A 39 1.32 -8.27 -2.64
C GLY A 39 1.17 -9.80 -2.59
N ALA A 40 -0.06 -10.30 -2.68
CA ALA A 40 -0.33 -11.74 -2.72
C ALA A 40 0.36 -12.43 -3.91
N VAL A 41 0.35 -11.81 -5.10
CA VAL A 41 1.12 -12.29 -6.26
C VAL A 41 2.60 -12.32 -5.94
N GLY A 42 3.15 -11.26 -5.33
CA GLY A 42 4.53 -11.23 -4.87
C GLY A 42 4.88 -12.32 -3.84
N GLY A 43 3.95 -12.62 -2.93
CA GLY A 43 4.12 -13.66 -1.91
C GLY A 43 4.11 -15.07 -2.52
N VAL A 44 3.23 -15.32 -3.48
CA VAL A 44 3.24 -16.56 -4.28
C VAL A 44 4.53 -16.68 -5.09
N LEU A 45 5.00 -15.59 -5.71
CA LEU A 45 6.28 -15.57 -6.42
C LEU A 45 7.46 -15.83 -5.48
N GLY A 46 7.46 -15.25 -4.28
CA GLY A 46 8.48 -15.48 -3.26
C GLY A 46 8.55 -16.94 -2.83
N LEU A 47 7.38 -17.55 -2.60
CA LEU A 47 7.29 -18.98 -2.30
C LEU A 47 7.72 -19.83 -3.50
N ALA A 48 7.36 -19.45 -4.73
CA ALA A 48 7.74 -20.17 -5.96
C ALA A 48 9.26 -20.14 -6.18
N ILE A 49 9.91 -18.99 -5.96
CA ILE A 49 11.38 -18.87 -6.01
C ILE A 49 12.01 -19.77 -4.94
N LEU A 50 11.46 -19.76 -3.73
CA LEU A 50 11.98 -20.62 -2.66
C LEU A 50 11.82 -22.11 -3.00
N ASN A 51 10.70 -22.48 -3.63
CA ASN A 51 10.41 -23.85 -4.06
C ASN A 51 11.41 -24.39 -5.10
N LEU A 52 12.13 -23.52 -5.81
CA LEU A 52 13.22 -23.91 -6.72
C LEU A 52 14.48 -24.36 -5.96
N PHE A 53 14.70 -23.86 -4.74
CA PHE A 53 15.86 -24.20 -3.91
C PHE A 53 15.51 -25.24 -2.84
N VAL A 54 14.36 -25.11 -2.18
CA VAL A 54 13.88 -26.00 -1.11
C VAL A 54 12.36 -26.14 -1.26
N PHE A 55 11.88 -27.38 -1.43
CA PHE A 55 10.45 -27.59 -1.61
C PHE A 55 9.68 -27.26 -0.33
N GLN A 56 8.75 -26.31 -0.40
CA GLN A 56 7.91 -25.91 0.73
C GLN A 56 6.44 -25.96 0.32
N ALA A 57 5.66 -26.79 1.01
CA ALA A 57 4.23 -26.91 0.75
C ALA A 57 3.46 -25.67 1.24
N LEU A 58 2.34 -25.37 0.58
CA LEU A 58 1.31 -24.49 1.14
C LEU A 58 0.63 -25.21 2.30
N ASP A 59 1.08 -24.89 3.50
CA ASP A 59 0.57 -25.36 4.78
C ASP A 59 -0.15 -24.24 5.56
N THR A 60 -0.57 -24.55 6.80
CA THR A 60 -1.27 -23.58 7.63
C THR A 60 -0.41 -22.36 7.97
N LEU A 61 0.91 -22.53 8.16
CA LEU A 61 1.82 -21.43 8.52
C LEU A 61 2.12 -20.51 7.34
N THR A 62 2.34 -21.05 6.14
CA THR A 62 2.50 -20.23 4.92
C THR A 62 1.24 -19.39 4.67
N MET A 63 0.05 -19.94 4.91
CA MET A 63 -1.20 -19.15 4.85
C MET A 63 -1.31 -18.09 5.94
N LEU A 64 -0.80 -18.33 7.15
CA LEU A 64 -0.65 -17.27 8.15
C LEU A 64 0.28 -16.15 7.65
N GLY A 65 1.32 -16.51 6.88
CA GLY A 65 2.16 -15.55 6.17
C GLY A 65 1.37 -14.63 5.24
N PHE A 66 0.38 -15.13 4.51
CA PHE A 66 -0.51 -14.30 3.70
C PHE A 66 -1.39 -13.36 4.54
N VAL A 67 -1.82 -13.78 5.74
CA VAL A 67 -2.57 -12.90 6.65
C VAL A 67 -1.70 -11.75 7.15
N ILE A 68 -0.45 -12.04 7.55
CA ILE A 68 0.54 -11.02 7.93
C ILE A 68 0.82 -10.10 6.74
N LEU A 69 0.95 -10.68 5.54
CA LEU A 69 1.23 -9.96 4.32
C LEU A 69 0.18 -8.88 4.05
N ILE A 70 -1.12 -9.15 4.24
CA ILE A 70 -2.19 -8.15 4.07
C ILE A 70 -1.87 -6.87 4.87
N GLY A 71 -1.52 -7.00 6.15
CA GLY A 71 -1.20 -5.85 7.00
C GLY A 71 0.08 -5.13 6.54
N THR A 72 1.14 -5.89 6.26
CA THR A 72 2.42 -5.30 5.85
C THR A 72 2.34 -4.56 4.51
N VAL A 73 1.60 -5.11 3.54
CA VAL A 73 1.40 -4.51 2.21
C VAL A 73 0.59 -3.23 2.29
N VAL A 74 -0.38 -3.18 3.20
CA VAL A 74 -1.27 -2.04 3.40
C VAL A 74 -0.57 -0.85 4.08
N ASN A 75 0.50 -1.05 4.84
CA ASN A 75 1.21 0.05 5.51
C ASN A 75 1.80 1.10 4.55
N ASN A 76 2.40 0.67 3.44
CA ASN A 76 2.99 1.57 2.45
C ASN A 76 1.97 2.49 1.75
N PRO A 77 0.88 1.97 1.14
CA PRO A 77 -0.15 2.79 0.51
C PRO A 77 -0.87 3.72 1.49
N ILE A 78 -1.11 3.27 2.75
CA ILE A 78 -1.73 4.12 3.78
C ILE A 78 -0.94 5.41 3.96
N LEU A 79 0.39 5.32 4.11
CA LEU A 79 1.24 6.48 4.38
C LEU A 79 1.18 7.50 3.23
N ILE A 80 1.14 7.02 1.99
CA ILE A 80 1.04 7.89 0.81
C ILE A 80 -0.31 8.59 0.76
N VAL A 81 -1.41 7.83 0.94
CA VAL A 81 -2.77 8.39 0.88
C VAL A 81 -3.02 9.36 2.02
N HIS A 82 -2.67 9.00 3.25
CA HIS A 82 -2.82 9.86 4.42
C HIS A 82 -2.08 11.19 4.24
N HIS A 83 -0.80 11.11 3.89
CA HIS A 83 0.03 12.31 3.77
C HIS A 83 -0.37 13.17 2.55
N SER A 84 -0.88 12.56 1.48
CA SER A 84 -1.46 13.33 0.36
C SER A 84 -2.69 14.12 0.83
N LEU A 85 -3.55 13.49 1.64
CA LEU A 85 -4.76 14.12 2.17
C LEU A 85 -4.45 15.23 3.19
N GLU A 86 -3.41 15.03 4.00
CA GLU A 86 -2.86 16.00 4.94
C GLU A 86 -2.34 17.24 4.19
N LEU A 87 -1.51 17.08 3.15
CA LEU A 87 -1.02 18.19 2.32
C LEU A 87 -2.14 18.97 1.64
N MET A 88 -3.20 18.27 1.19
CA MET A 88 -4.36 18.93 0.60
C MET A 88 -5.14 19.77 1.62
N ARG A 89 -5.23 19.31 2.87
CA ARG A 89 -5.98 19.99 3.94
C ARG A 89 -5.20 21.15 4.55
N GLU A 90 -3.91 20.96 4.82
CA GLU A 90 -3.08 21.94 5.55
C GLU A 90 -2.46 22.99 4.62
N THR A 91 -2.01 22.57 3.45
CA THR A 91 -1.25 23.43 2.52
C THR A 91 -2.11 23.94 1.37
N GLY A 92 -3.32 23.39 1.18
CA GLY A 92 -4.21 23.75 0.08
C GLY A 92 -3.68 23.38 -1.31
N LEU A 93 -2.69 22.49 -1.39
CA LEU A 93 -2.07 22.07 -2.64
C LEU A 93 -3.08 21.40 -3.57
N GLY A 94 -2.90 21.60 -4.88
CA GLY A 94 -3.68 20.90 -5.89
C GLY A 94 -3.52 19.38 -5.76
N HIS A 95 -4.58 18.63 -6.06
CA HIS A 95 -4.62 17.16 -5.92
C HIS A 95 -3.38 16.47 -6.48
N ARG A 96 -2.94 16.88 -7.69
CA ARG A 96 -1.77 16.29 -8.35
C ARG A 96 -0.45 16.65 -7.67
N GLU A 97 -0.31 17.89 -7.19
CA GLU A 97 0.89 18.37 -6.50
C GLU A 97 1.03 17.71 -5.13
N ALA A 98 -0.06 17.60 -4.38
CA ALA A 98 -0.07 16.94 -3.07
C ALA A 98 0.34 15.46 -3.16
N ILE A 99 -0.11 14.74 -4.18
CA ILE A 99 0.28 13.34 -4.40
C ILE A 99 1.76 13.22 -4.72
N LEU A 100 2.28 14.08 -5.62
CA LEU A 100 3.68 14.05 -6.01
C LEU A 100 4.60 14.37 -4.84
N GLU A 101 4.27 15.40 -4.05
CA GLU A 101 5.06 15.76 -2.87
C GLU A 101 4.98 14.66 -1.80
N SER A 102 3.79 14.07 -1.60
CA SER A 102 3.62 12.97 -0.66
C SER A 102 4.47 11.74 -1.02
N VAL A 103 4.52 11.37 -2.31
CA VAL A 103 5.39 10.27 -2.75
C VAL A 103 6.87 10.65 -2.54
N ARG A 104 7.26 11.88 -2.87
CA ARG A 104 8.65 12.36 -2.75
C ARG A 104 9.17 12.31 -1.31
N THR A 105 8.36 12.72 -0.33
CA THR A 105 8.73 12.70 1.09
C THR A 105 8.74 11.29 1.66
N ARG A 106 7.91 10.38 1.14
CA ARG A 106 7.73 9.02 1.67
C ARG A 106 8.62 7.95 1.03
N ILE A 107 9.16 8.17 -0.16
CA ILE A 107 10.09 7.22 -0.81
C ILE A 107 11.21 6.79 0.15
N ARG A 108 11.91 7.73 0.79
CA ARG A 108 13.02 7.42 1.69
C ARG A 108 12.58 6.58 2.91
N PRO A 109 11.55 6.99 3.69
CA PRO A 109 11.00 6.16 4.76
C PRO A 109 10.55 4.77 4.33
N ILE A 110 9.85 4.64 3.18
CA ILE A 110 9.34 3.35 2.68
C ILE A 110 10.48 2.39 2.36
N PHE A 111 11.56 2.87 1.73
CA PHE A 111 12.74 2.05 1.47
C PHE A 111 13.44 1.65 2.77
N MET A 112 13.52 2.54 3.76
CA MET A 112 14.11 2.24 5.06
C MET A 112 13.36 1.10 5.77
N THR A 113 12.04 1.20 5.91
CA THR A 113 11.22 0.18 6.57
C THR A 113 11.25 -1.15 5.82
N THR A 114 11.09 -1.11 4.50
CA THR A 114 11.14 -2.30 3.63
C THR A 114 12.48 -3.01 3.79
N THR A 115 13.59 -2.27 3.75
CA THR A 115 14.93 -2.85 3.89
C THR A 115 15.14 -3.47 5.26
N THR A 116 14.69 -2.81 6.33
CA THR A 116 14.77 -3.37 7.70
C THR A 116 13.98 -4.67 7.81
N THR A 117 12.76 -4.74 7.28
CA THR A 117 11.96 -5.97 7.31
C THR A 117 12.57 -7.06 6.46
N VAL A 118 13.06 -6.73 5.26
CA VAL A 118 13.76 -7.68 4.39
C VAL A 118 14.97 -8.27 5.11
N LEU A 119 15.86 -7.43 5.64
CA LEU A 119 17.06 -7.89 6.34
C LEU A 119 16.74 -8.66 7.63
N GLY A 120 15.66 -8.31 8.32
CA GLY A 120 15.20 -9.04 9.52
C GLY A 120 14.65 -10.43 9.22
N LEU A 121 13.95 -10.60 8.08
CA LEU A 121 13.36 -11.87 7.68
C LEU A 121 14.32 -12.74 6.84
N LEU A 122 15.32 -12.13 6.19
CA LEU A 122 16.29 -12.82 5.34
C LEU A 122 17.00 -13.99 6.04
N PRO A 123 17.58 -13.84 7.25
CA PRO A 123 18.25 -14.95 7.91
C PRO A 123 17.30 -16.10 8.27
N LEU A 124 16.05 -15.77 8.61
CA LEU A 124 15.02 -16.76 8.96
C LEU A 124 14.63 -17.63 7.76
N VAL A 125 14.74 -17.10 6.55
CA VAL A 125 14.47 -17.86 5.31
C VAL A 125 15.70 -18.65 4.85
N LEU A 126 16.90 -18.07 4.94
CA LEU A 126 18.13 -18.65 4.40
C LEU A 126 18.79 -19.71 5.28
N PHE A 127 18.82 -19.53 6.60
CA PHE A 127 19.57 -20.43 7.49
C PHE A 127 18.74 -21.66 7.89
N PRO A 128 19.22 -22.89 7.62
CA PRO A 128 18.57 -24.10 8.07
C PRO A 128 18.84 -24.36 9.56
N GLY A 129 17.81 -24.83 10.26
CA GLY A 129 17.84 -25.16 11.68
C GLY A 129 16.59 -25.92 12.13
N ALA A 130 16.55 -26.34 13.39
CA ALA A 130 15.37 -26.99 13.96
C ALA A 130 14.14 -26.05 13.88
N GLY A 131 13.04 -26.52 13.29
CA GLY A 131 11.84 -25.70 13.06
C GLY A 131 11.95 -24.70 11.91
N SER A 132 13.06 -24.69 11.15
CA SER A 132 13.23 -23.75 10.03
C SER A 132 12.20 -23.94 8.92
N GLU A 133 11.69 -25.15 8.71
CA GLU A 133 10.65 -25.41 7.70
C GLU A 133 9.34 -24.66 8.01
N LEU A 134 8.97 -24.53 9.28
CA LEU A 134 7.77 -23.79 9.71
C LEU A 134 7.90 -22.29 9.40
N TYR A 135 9.03 -21.69 9.76
CA TYR A 135 9.25 -20.25 9.62
C TYR A 135 9.68 -19.85 8.21
N ARG A 136 10.40 -20.71 7.47
CA ARG A 136 10.88 -20.43 6.11
C ARG A 136 9.73 -20.19 5.14
N GLY A 137 8.68 -21.01 5.20
CA GLY A 137 7.49 -20.83 4.38
C GLY A 137 6.80 -19.49 4.63
N LEU A 138 6.51 -19.19 5.90
CA LEU A 138 5.92 -17.91 6.31
C LEU A 138 6.80 -16.72 5.92
N GLY A 139 8.10 -16.79 6.21
CA GLY A 139 9.07 -15.74 5.94
C GLY A 139 9.19 -15.45 4.44
N SER A 140 9.19 -16.48 3.59
CA SER A 140 9.31 -16.32 2.14
C SER A 140 8.13 -15.61 1.50
N VAL A 141 6.90 -15.90 1.96
CA VAL A 141 5.67 -15.24 1.48
C VAL A 141 5.70 -13.76 1.87
N VAL A 142 6.07 -13.45 3.11
CA VAL A 142 6.15 -12.06 3.58
C VAL A 142 7.28 -11.32 2.86
N LEU A 143 8.46 -11.91 2.74
CA LEU A 143 9.61 -11.31 2.03
C LEU A 143 9.30 -11.02 0.56
N GLY A 144 8.86 -12.03 -0.18
CA GLY A 144 8.57 -11.87 -1.61
C GLY A 144 7.41 -10.92 -1.85
N GLY A 145 6.35 -11.04 -1.04
CA GLY A 145 5.19 -10.17 -1.13
C GLY A 145 5.52 -8.72 -0.80
N LEU A 146 6.34 -8.47 0.22
CA LEU A 146 6.76 -7.13 0.61
C LEU A 146 7.66 -6.49 -0.44
N VAL A 147 8.66 -7.20 -0.96
CA VAL A 147 9.57 -6.65 -1.98
C VAL A 147 8.81 -6.27 -3.26
N VAL A 148 7.98 -7.19 -3.76
CA VAL A 148 7.20 -6.94 -4.98
C VAL A 148 6.15 -5.85 -4.72
N SER A 149 5.40 -5.94 -3.62
CA SER A 149 4.37 -4.94 -3.31
C SER A 149 4.95 -3.54 -3.16
N THR A 150 6.08 -3.34 -2.47
CA THR A 150 6.68 -2.01 -2.29
C THR A 150 7.01 -1.37 -3.64
N LEU A 151 7.64 -2.12 -4.56
CA LEU A 151 8.01 -1.61 -5.87
C LEU A 151 6.78 -1.20 -6.69
N PHE A 152 5.75 -2.04 -6.72
CA PHE A 152 4.52 -1.73 -7.47
C PHE A 152 3.66 -0.67 -6.79
N THR A 153 3.60 -0.64 -5.46
CA THR A 153 2.78 0.30 -4.67
C THR A 153 3.20 1.74 -4.93
N LEU A 154 4.51 2.02 -5.01
CA LEU A 154 5.01 3.37 -5.29
C LEU A 154 4.52 3.95 -6.63
N VAL A 155 4.19 3.08 -7.59
CA VAL A 155 3.67 3.49 -8.90
C VAL A 155 2.14 3.40 -8.95
N LEU A 156 1.57 2.31 -8.43
CA LEU A 156 0.15 2.02 -8.53
C LEU A 156 -0.70 2.95 -7.66
N VAL A 157 -0.25 3.22 -6.42
CA VAL A 157 -1.00 4.05 -5.47
C VAL A 157 -1.22 5.47 -5.97
N PRO A 158 -0.21 6.24 -6.42
CA PRO A 158 -0.45 7.60 -6.88
C PRO A 158 -1.39 7.65 -8.10
N VAL A 159 -1.32 6.66 -8.99
CA VAL A 159 -2.21 6.56 -10.18
C VAL A 159 -3.65 6.23 -9.77
N LEU A 160 -3.84 5.21 -8.93
CA LEU A 160 -5.19 4.85 -8.48
C LEU A 160 -5.82 5.96 -7.63
N PHE A 161 -5.00 6.62 -6.80
CA PHE A 161 -5.47 7.71 -5.96
C PHE A 161 -5.82 8.95 -6.78
N SER A 162 -5.05 9.29 -7.83
CA SER A 162 -5.42 10.39 -8.72
C SER A 162 -6.74 10.12 -9.44
N VAL A 163 -6.93 8.92 -9.97
CA VAL A 163 -8.19 8.50 -10.62
C VAL A 163 -9.35 8.54 -9.63
N ALA A 164 -9.15 8.07 -8.40
CA ALA A 164 -10.19 8.09 -7.37
C ALA A 164 -10.61 9.52 -7.01
N LEU A 165 -9.67 10.45 -6.92
CA LEU A 165 -9.94 11.86 -6.66
C LEU A 165 -10.65 12.54 -7.83
N GLU A 166 -10.23 12.26 -9.07
CA GLU A 166 -10.90 12.76 -10.28
C GLU A 166 -12.33 12.22 -10.38
N MET A 167 -12.57 10.94 -10.08
CA MET A 167 -13.90 10.35 -10.05
C MET A 167 -14.79 11.01 -8.99
N LYS A 168 -14.25 11.29 -7.80
CA LYS A 168 -14.95 12.02 -6.74
C LYS A 168 -15.32 13.44 -7.17
N GLN A 169 -14.41 14.15 -7.85
CA GLN A 169 -14.70 15.48 -8.40
C GLN A 169 -15.69 15.43 -9.57
N GLY A 170 -15.62 14.43 -10.44
CA GLY A 170 -16.56 14.24 -11.55
C GLY A 170 -17.99 14.01 -11.04
N LEU A 171 -18.15 13.16 -10.02
CA LEU A 171 -19.43 12.99 -9.33
C LEU A 171 -19.89 14.28 -8.64
N ALA A 172 -18.98 14.98 -7.95
CA ALA A 172 -19.31 16.24 -7.29
C ALA A 172 -19.70 17.34 -8.29
N ARG A 173 -19.08 17.41 -9.47
CA ARG A 173 -19.44 18.36 -10.53
C ARG A 173 -20.78 18.00 -11.19
N LEU A 174 -21.09 16.71 -11.30
CA LEU A 174 -22.37 16.23 -11.85
C LEU A 174 -23.53 16.48 -10.88
N ILE A 175 -23.30 16.29 -9.58
CA ILE A 175 -24.31 16.51 -8.53
C ILE A 175 -24.40 18.00 -8.14
N TRP A 176 -23.29 18.71 -8.14
CA TRP A 176 -23.15 20.12 -7.74
C TRP A 176 -22.64 20.92 -8.93
N GLY A 177 -23.54 21.30 -9.83
CA GLY A 177 -23.24 22.03 -11.07
C GLY A 177 -22.76 23.47 -10.86
N LYS A 178 -21.63 23.71 -10.16
CA LYS A 178 -20.88 24.98 -10.24
C LYS A 178 -19.36 24.75 -10.24
N PRO A 179 -18.63 25.32 -11.21
CA PRO A 179 -17.18 25.20 -11.30
C PRO A 179 -16.51 26.09 -10.23
N HIS A 180 -15.60 25.53 -9.44
CA HIS A 180 -14.66 26.32 -8.64
C HIS A 180 -13.50 26.77 -9.54
N SER A 181 -13.66 27.94 -10.14
CA SER A 181 -12.57 28.72 -10.73
C SER A 181 -11.93 29.60 -9.65
N THR A 182 -10.87 29.12 -9.00
CA THR A 182 -9.94 29.98 -8.25
C THR A 182 -8.54 29.36 -8.26
N GLN A 183 -7.88 29.42 -9.41
CA GLN A 183 -6.43 29.27 -9.52
C GLN A 183 -5.91 30.27 -10.57
N SER A 184 -6.19 31.54 -10.35
CA SER A 184 -5.42 32.67 -10.86
C SER A 184 -5.16 33.61 -9.67
N ASP A 185 -4.00 34.25 -9.65
CA ASP A 185 -3.68 35.41 -8.78
C ASP A 185 -2.94 35.19 -7.45
N ILE A 186 -1.92 34.31 -7.39
CA ILE A 186 -0.86 34.43 -6.35
C ILE A 186 0.56 34.53 -6.93
N GLY A 187 0.76 34.31 -8.24
CA GLY A 187 2.11 34.28 -8.85
C GLY A 187 2.62 35.57 -9.48
N ARG A 188 1.80 36.63 -9.65
CA ARG A 188 2.19 37.82 -10.45
C ARG A 188 2.56 39.07 -9.65
N GLU A 189 2.37 39.09 -8.34
CA GLU A 189 2.59 40.32 -7.55
C GLU A 189 4.04 40.48 -7.03
N LYS A 190 4.87 39.43 -7.03
CA LYS A 190 6.26 39.51 -6.55
C LYS A 190 7.29 40.04 -7.56
N VAL A 191 6.89 40.46 -8.76
CA VAL A 191 7.82 41.00 -9.79
C VAL A 191 7.67 42.52 -9.99
N LEU A 192 6.64 43.15 -9.41
CA LEU A 192 6.33 44.57 -9.68
C LEU A 192 6.46 45.50 -8.48
N VAL A 193 6.90 45.01 -7.32
CA VAL A 193 7.17 45.87 -6.16
C VAL A 193 8.59 45.61 -5.66
N THR A 194 9.51 46.37 -6.25
CA THR A 194 10.69 46.98 -5.62
C THR A 194 11.85 46.08 -5.23
#